data_AF-A0A1T5G257-F1
#
_entry.id   AF-A0A1T5G257-F1
#
_cell.length_a   1.000
_cell.length_b   1.000
_cell.length_c   1.000
_cell.angle_alpha   90.00
_cell.angle_beta   90.00
_cell.angle_gamma   90.00
#
_symmetry.space_group_name_H-M   'P 1'
#
loop_
_entity.id
_entity.type
_entity.pdbx_description
1 polymer ?
#
loop_
_entity_poly.entity_id
_entity_poly.type
_entity_poly.pdbx_seq_one_letter_code
_entity_poly.pdbx_strand_id
1 'polypeptide(L)'
;MARTKGKTKERKPYGKRTDLERIQSQWVKLTGLHDRTDYSAAVIRAASATELAVNYALRQEFSARSQLDAKFVDGLLMWANGLKGKVERLLLPILDGDPKRATVTSLWPLAKKINKKRNEIAHSGHFCSKKEATDLIANCQTVVHGIVHLYDPTFLLKEASSADE
;
A
#
# COMPACT_ATOMS: atom_id res chain seq x y z
N MET A 1 -23.98 19.82 35.74
CA MET A 1 -23.12 20.18 34.60
C MET A 1 -23.07 18.99 33.64
N ALA A 2 -23.69 19.10 32.46
CA ALA A 2 -23.73 18.03 31.47
C ALA A 2 -22.48 18.09 30.58
N ARG A 3 -21.71 16.99 30.55
CA ARG A 3 -20.53 16.81 29.70
C ARG A 3 -20.99 16.58 28.26
N THR A 4 -20.80 17.56 27.39
CA THR A 4 -21.09 17.44 25.95
C THR A 4 -20.11 16.45 25.33
N LYS A 5 -20.55 15.23 25.01
CA LYS A 5 -19.77 14.30 24.18
C LYS A 5 -19.55 14.95 22.81
N GLY A 6 -18.29 15.23 22.47
CA GLY A 6 -17.92 15.72 21.14
C GLY A 6 -18.43 14.77 20.05
N LYS A 7 -19.00 15.33 18.98
CA LYS A 7 -19.40 14.56 17.79
C LYS A 7 -18.17 13.83 17.24
N THR A 8 -18.12 12.51 17.38
CA THR A 8 -17.18 11.67 16.62
C THR A 8 -17.45 11.88 15.14
N LYS A 9 -16.49 12.48 14.43
CA LYS A 9 -16.56 12.71 12.98
C LYS A 9 -16.77 11.37 12.28
N GLU A 10 -17.90 11.20 11.60
CA GLU A 10 -18.26 9.94 10.95
C GLU A 10 -17.19 9.58 9.91
N ARG A 11 -16.53 8.44 10.10
CA ARG A 11 -15.40 8.04 9.25
C ARG A 11 -15.93 7.57 7.90
N LYS A 12 -15.40 8.13 6.80
CA LYS A 12 -15.71 7.69 5.42
C LYS A 12 -15.59 6.17 5.29
N PRO A 13 -16.64 5.46 4.80
CA PRO A 13 -16.61 4.01 4.60
C PRO A 13 -15.44 3.58 3.73
N TYR A 14 -14.81 2.45 4.04
CA TYR A 14 -13.58 2.01 3.34
C TYR A 14 -13.77 1.89 1.82
N GLY A 15 -14.91 1.33 1.37
CA GLY A 15 -15.23 1.19 -0.04
C GLY A 15 -15.30 2.52 -0.80
N LYS A 16 -15.64 3.62 -0.11
CA LYS A 16 -15.72 4.97 -0.71
C LYS A 16 -14.38 5.72 -0.72
N ARG A 17 -13.34 5.17 -0.09
CA ARG A 17 -12.01 5.83 0.00
C ARG A 17 -11.29 5.84 -1.34
N THR A 18 -10.58 6.93 -1.63
CA THR A 18 -9.62 7.02 -2.75
C THR A 18 -8.45 6.06 -2.51
N ASP A 19 -7.64 5.77 -3.53
CA ASP A 19 -6.49 4.89 -3.36
C ASP A 19 -5.49 5.44 -2.33
N LEU A 20 -5.18 6.75 -2.37
CA LEU A 20 -4.32 7.40 -1.37
C LEU A 20 -4.90 7.30 0.05
N GLU A 21 -6.21 7.50 0.21
CA GLU A 21 -6.88 7.30 1.50
C GLU A 21 -6.80 5.84 1.96
N ARG A 22 -6.90 4.86 1.04
CA ARG A 22 -6.78 3.43 1.36
C ARG A 22 -5.36 3.05 1.75
N ILE A 23 -4.33 3.58 1.08
CA ILE A 23 -2.91 3.42 1.45
C ILE A 23 -2.72 3.97 2.87
N GLN A 24 -3.15 5.21 3.11
CA GLN A 24 -3.05 5.86 4.41
C GLN A 24 -3.78 5.09 5.52
N SER A 25 -4.92 4.48 5.18
CA SER A 25 -5.71 3.67 6.12
C SER A 25 -5.00 2.40 6.56
N GLN A 26 -4.25 1.75 5.66
CA GLN A 26 -3.42 0.60 6.03
C GLN A 26 -2.24 1.05 6.89
N TRP A 27 -1.63 2.20 6.56
CA TRP A 27 -0.49 2.73 7.29
C TRP A 27 -0.81 3.16 8.72
N VAL A 28 -1.91 3.90 8.94
CA VAL A 28 -2.35 4.28 10.31
C VAL A 28 -2.68 3.05 11.16
N LYS A 29 -3.29 2.03 10.55
CA LYS A 29 -3.58 0.77 11.28
C LYS A 29 -2.32 -0.02 11.61
N LEU A 30 -1.30 0.06 10.76
CA LEU A 30 -0.02 -0.58 10.97
C LEU A 30 0.69 -0.03 12.21
N THR A 31 0.71 1.29 12.41
CA THR A 31 1.45 1.88 13.53
C THR A 31 0.90 1.39 14.86
N GLY A 32 -0.43 1.41 15.03
CA GLY A 32 -1.06 0.89 16.25
C GLY A 32 -0.88 -0.63 16.48
N LEU A 33 -0.54 -1.42 15.45
CA LEU A 33 -0.25 -2.86 15.59
C LEU A 33 1.22 -3.13 15.92
N HIS A 34 2.13 -2.34 15.35
CA HIS A 34 3.57 -2.46 15.64
C HIS A 34 3.87 -2.15 17.11
N ASP A 35 3.14 -1.19 17.69
CA ASP A 35 3.23 -0.83 19.11
C ASP A 35 2.74 -1.95 20.04
N ARG A 36 1.78 -2.77 19.59
CA ARG A 36 1.16 -3.85 20.37
C ARG A 36 1.82 -5.22 20.19
N THR A 37 3.01 -5.27 19.59
CA THR A 37 3.78 -6.50 19.31
C THR A 37 3.14 -7.46 18.29
N ASP A 38 2.10 -7.02 17.56
CA ASP A 38 1.45 -7.79 16.50
C ASP A 38 2.23 -7.70 15.17
N TYR A 39 3.49 -8.13 15.18
CA TYR A 39 4.46 -7.92 14.10
C TYR A 39 4.05 -8.51 12.75
N SER A 40 3.50 -9.72 12.75
CA SER A 40 2.98 -10.34 11.52
C SER A 40 1.83 -9.54 10.92
N ALA A 41 0.89 -9.08 11.75
CA ALA A 41 -0.24 -8.28 11.30
C ALA A 41 0.23 -6.91 10.77
N ALA A 42 1.18 -6.27 11.45
CA ALA A 42 1.80 -5.03 10.99
C ALA A 42 2.44 -5.21 9.60
N VAL A 43 3.20 -6.29 9.38
CA VAL A 43 3.77 -6.61 8.06
C VAL A 43 2.69 -6.79 6.98
N ILE A 44 1.61 -7.52 7.27
CA ILE A 44 0.51 -7.70 6.31
C ILE A 44 -0.11 -6.35 5.93
N ARG A 45 -0.28 -5.43 6.88
CA ARG A 45 -0.78 -4.07 6.62
C ARG A 45 0.20 -3.26 5.76
N ALA A 46 1.49 -3.33 6.07
CA ALA A 46 2.54 -2.65 5.30
C ALA A 46 2.56 -3.12 3.85
N ALA A 47 2.57 -4.44 3.64
CA ALA A 47 2.57 -5.05 2.32
C ALA A 47 1.28 -4.73 1.54
N SER A 48 0.14 -4.65 2.24
CA SER A 48 -1.13 -4.22 1.64
C SER A 48 -1.07 -2.77 1.17
N ALA A 49 -0.43 -1.87 1.92
CA ALA A 49 -0.20 -0.49 1.50
C ALA A 49 0.69 -0.42 0.24
N THR A 50 1.74 -1.24 0.18
CA THR A 50 2.59 -1.37 -1.02
C THR A 50 1.81 -1.84 -2.25
N GLU A 51 0.95 -2.85 -2.09
CA GLU A 51 0.10 -3.32 -3.20
C GLU A 51 -0.90 -2.25 -3.66
N LEU A 52 -1.47 -1.48 -2.73
CA LEU A 52 -2.34 -0.35 -3.05
C LEU A 52 -1.60 0.80 -3.74
N ALA A 53 -0.34 1.06 -3.42
CA ALA A 53 0.49 2.04 -4.13
C ALA A 53 0.70 1.65 -5.60
N VAL A 54 0.92 0.35 -5.87
CA VAL A 54 1.01 -0.16 -7.25
C VAL A 54 -0.34 -0.06 -7.96
N ASN A 55 -1.46 -0.35 -7.29
CA ASN A 55 -2.80 -0.14 -7.87
C ASN A 55 -3.01 1.33 -8.24
N TYR A 56 -2.62 2.27 -7.36
CA TYR A 56 -2.71 3.71 -7.61
C TYR A 56 -1.93 4.10 -8.86
N ALA A 57 -0.66 3.70 -8.96
CA ALA A 57 0.17 3.95 -10.14
C ALA A 57 -0.46 3.39 -11.43
N LEU A 58 -0.96 2.15 -11.39
CA LEU A 58 -1.63 1.54 -12.54
C LEU A 58 -2.87 2.31 -12.96
N ARG A 59 -3.69 2.79 -12.01
CA ARG A 59 -4.87 3.60 -12.33
C ARG A 59 -4.47 4.95 -12.96
N GLN A 60 -3.40 5.57 -12.48
CA GLN A 60 -2.89 6.82 -13.09
C GLN A 60 -2.46 6.57 -14.55
N GLU A 61 -1.70 5.51 -14.79
CA GLU A 61 -1.24 5.18 -16.15
C GLU A 61 -2.39 4.78 -17.08
N PHE A 62 -3.35 3.96 -16.62
CA PHE A 62 -4.54 3.63 -17.43
C PHE A 62 -5.41 4.87 -17.71
N SER A 63 -5.59 5.75 -16.73
CA SER A 63 -6.36 6.99 -16.91
C SER A 63 -5.68 7.96 -17.86
N ALA A 64 -4.33 7.99 -17.89
CA ALA A 64 -3.58 8.89 -18.76
C ALA A 64 -3.50 8.37 -20.22
N ARG A 65 -3.55 7.06 -20.43
CA ARG A 65 -3.27 6.42 -21.72
C ARG A 65 -4.48 5.79 -22.41
N SER A 66 -5.62 5.67 -21.72
CA SER A 66 -6.78 4.93 -22.24
C SER A 66 -8.11 5.53 -21.80
N GLN A 67 -9.20 5.05 -22.39
CA GLN A 67 -10.58 5.36 -21.96
C GLN A 67 -11.25 4.15 -21.28
N LEU A 68 -10.44 3.24 -20.70
CA LEU A 68 -10.96 2.09 -20.00
C LEU A 68 -11.76 2.52 -18.78
N ASP A 69 -12.96 1.97 -18.61
CA ASP A 69 -13.76 2.25 -17.43
C ASP A 69 -13.13 1.63 -16.17
N ALA A 70 -13.49 2.19 -15.01
CA ALA A 70 -12.91 1.79 -13.74
C ALA A 70 -13.15 0.30 -13.40
N LYS A 71 -14.27 -0.29 -13.85
CA LYS A 71 -14.62 -1.69 -13.56
C LYS A 71 -13.74 -2.64 -14.39
N PHE A 72 -13.43 -2.29 -15.63
CA PHE A 72 -12.49 -3.04 -16.44
C PHE A 72 -11.08 -3.00 -15.84
N VAL A 73 -10.61 -1.81 -15.44
CA VAL A 73 -9.31 -1.65 -14.76
C VAL A 73 -9.27 -2.48 -13.47
N ASP A 74 -10.35 -2.47 -12.67
CA ASP A 74 -10.47 -3.32 -11.48
C ASP A 74 -10.32 -4.80 -11.83
N GLY A 75 -10.94 -5.25 -12.93
CA GLY A 75 -10.77 -6.59 -13.47
C GLY A 75 -9.31 -6.96 -13.76
N LEU A 76 -8.57 -6.07 -14.42
CA LEU A 76 -7.13 -6.25 -14.70
C LEU A 76 -6.32 -6.35 -13.40
N LEU A 77 -6.58 -5.47 -12.44
CA LEU A 77 -5.88 -5.45 -11.15
C LEU A 77 -6.15 -6.73 -10.35
N MET A 78 -7.37 -7.28 -10.41
CA MET A 78 -7.71 -8.56 -9.79
C MET A 78 -7.02 -9.73 -10.52
N TRP A 79 -7.08 -9.75 -11.84
CA TRP A 79 -6.46 -10.80 -12.67
C TRP A 79 -4.94 -10.90 -12.45
N ALA A 80 -4.26 -9.76 -12.31
CA ALA A 80 -2.82 -9.74 -12.10
C ALA A 80 -2.39 -10.40 -10.78
N ASN A 81 -3.31 -10.59 -9.83
CA ASN A 81 -3.14 -11.36 -8.58
C ASN A 81 -1.91 -10.96 -7.73
N GLY A 82 -2.13 -10.08 -6.76
CA GLY A 82 -1.13 -9.70 -5.77
C GLY A 82 -0.05 -8.76 -6.31
N LEU A 83 0.86 -8.36 -5.42
CA LEU A 83 1.92 -7.38 -5.72
C LEU A 83 2.81 -7.82 -6.89
N LYS A 84 3.24 -9.11 -6.90
CA LYS A 84 4.13 -9.60 -7.95
C LYS A 84 3.55 -9.47 -9.35
N GLY A 85 2.35 -10.02 -9.58
CA GLY A 85 1.80 -10.00 -10.92
C GLY A 85 1.38 -8.59 -11.35
N LYS A 86 0.96 -7.72 -10.43
CA LYS A 86 0.70 -6.31 -10.74
C LYS A 86 1.94 -5.57 -11.23
N VAL A 87 3.11 -5.81 -10.62
CA VAL A 87 4.35 -5.19 -11.08
C VAL A 87 4.84 -5.80 -12.39
N GLU A 88 4.98 -7.13 -12.45
CA GLU A 88 5.60 -7.82 -13.59
C GLU A 88 4.71 -7.84 -14.84
N ARG A 89 3.38 -7.98 -14.67
CA ARG A 89 2.46 -8.18 -15.80
C ARG A 89 1.75 -6.92 -16.25
N LEU A 90 1.68 -5.89 -15.39
CA LEU A 90 0.98 -4.65 -15.70
C LEU A 90 1.91 -3.43 -15.61
N LEU A 91 2.50 -3.14 -14.45
CA LEU A 91 3.16 -1.85 -14.22
C LEU A 91 4.48 -1.70 -15.00
N LEU A 92 5.34 -2.72 -15.03
CA LEU A 92 6.55 -2.66 -15.85
C LEU A 92 6.21 -2.60 -17.36
N PRO A 93 5.31 -3.45 -17.90
CA PRO A 93 4.89 -3.37 -19.30
C PRO A 93 4.28 -2.02 -19.70
N ILE A 94 3.38 -1.44 -18.90
CA ILE A 94 2.74 -0.16 -19.26
C ILE A 94 3.73 1.02 -19.25
N LEU A 95 4.84 0.89 -18.51
CA LEU A 95 5.92 1.87 -18.46
C LEU A 95 7.01 1.61 -19.51
N ASP A 96 6.80 0.73 -20.48
CA ASP A 96 7.80 0.54 -21.54
C ASP A 96 8.05 1.85 -22.31
N GLY A 97 9.32 2.23 -22.43
CA GLY A 97 9.73 3.53 -22.97
C GLY A 97 9.50 4.75 -22.04
N ASP A 98 8.93 4.57 -20.85
CA ASP A 98 8.67 5.66 -19.90
C ASP A 98 9.83 5.81 -18.88
N PRO A 99 10.31 7.04 -18.59
CA PRO A 99 11.37 7.26 -17.59
C PRO A 99 11.04 6.71 -16.19
N LYS A 100 9.76 6.66 -15.81
CA LYS A 100 9.30 6.11 -14.52
C LYS A 100 9.68 4.63 -14.36
N ARG A 101 9.87 3.90 -15.46
CA ARG A 101 10.25 2.48 -15.45
C ARG A 101 11.55 2.23 -14.71
N ALA A 102 12.52 3.14 -14.80
CA ALA A 102 13.80 3.01 -14.10
C ALA A 102 13.58 2.95 -12.57
N THR A 103 12.75 3.86 -12.05
CA THR A 103 12.38 3.88 -10.62
C THR A 103 11.63 2.63 -10.21
N VAL A 104 10.63 2.19 -10.99
CA VAL A 104 9.88 0.96 -10.67
C VAL A 104 10.80 -0.27 -10.68
N THR A 105 11.74 -0.33 -11.63
CA THR A 105 12.71 -1.42 -11.75
C THR A 105 13.67 -1.45 -10.57
N SER A 106 14.15 -0.30 -10.10
CA SER A 106 15.05 -0.23 -8.93
C SER A 106 14.36 -0.61 -7.61
N LEU A 107 13.05 -0.34 -7.49
CA LEU A 107 12.24 -0.74 -6.34
C LEU A 107 11.79 -2.21 -6.38
N TRP A 108 11.86 -2.85 -7.55
CA TRP A 108 11.33 -4.20 -7.74
C TRP A 108 11.97 -5.27 -6.84
N PRO A 109 13.30 -5.29 -6.60
CA PRO A 109 13.90 -6.21 -5.63
C PRO A 109 13.30 -6.12 -4.22
N LEU A 110 12.99 -4.90 -3.75
CA LEU A 110 12.34 -4.70 -2.44
C LEU A 110 10.90 -5.23 -2.44
N ALA A 111 10.14 -4.94 -3.50
CA ALA A 111 8.78 -5.44 -3.65
C ALA A 111 8.72 -6.98 -3.73
N LYS A 112 9.71 -7.66 -4.33
CA LYS A 112 9.83 -9.12 -4.27
C LYS A 112 10.00 -9.63 -2.85
N LYS A 113 10.87 -8.99 -2.04
CA LYS A 113 11.10 -9.35 -0.63
C LYS A 113 9.81 -9.19 0.18
N ILE A 114 9.08 -8.09 -0.02
CA ILE A 114 7.78 -7.82 0.61
C ILE A 114 6.76 -8.89 0.24
N ASN A 115 6.61 -9.18 -1.05
CA ASN A 115 5.67 -10.18 -1.55
C ASN A 115 5.97 -11.58 -0.98
N LYS A 116 7.24 -11.97 -0.91
CA LYS A 116 7.66 -13.26 -0.35
C LYS A 116 7.25 -13.39 1.12
N LYS A 117 7.66 -12.47 1.99
CA LYS A 117 7.35 -12.56 3.43
C LYS A 117 5.84 -12.44 3.71
N ARG A 118 5.12 -11.59 2.97
CA ARG A 118 3.65 -11.49 3.05
C ARG A 118 2.98 -12.83 2.75
N ASN A 119 3.45 -13.56 1.74
CA ASN A 119 2.91 -14.87 1.39
C ASN A 119 3.27 -15.93 2.44
N GLU A 120 4.49 -15.92 2.97
CA GLU A 120 4.88 -16.81 4.08
C GLU A 120 4.00 -16.62 5.32
N ILE A 121 3.70 -15.37 5.69
CA ILE A 121 2.82 -15.06 6.83
C ILE A 121 1.37 -15.49 6.51
N ALA A 122 0.84 -15.08 5.36
CA ALA A 122 -0.58 -15.25 5.03
C ALA A 122 -0.98 -16.68 4.65
N HIS A 123 -0.06 -17.47 4.09
CA HIS A 123 -0.37 -18.80 3.56
C HIS A 123 0.38 -19.93 4.29
N SER A 124 1.57 -19.66 4.82
CA SER A 124 2.39 -20.67 5.51
C SER A 124 2.35 -20.53 7.04
N GLY A 125 1.63 -19.54 7.58
CA GLY A 125 1.50 -19.33 9.02
C GLY A 125 2.78 -18.86 9.70
N HIS A 126 3.74 -18.32 8.94
CA HIS A 126 5.01 -17.86 9.51
C HIS A 126 4.80 -16.63 10.40
N PHE A 127 5.57 -16.56 11.49
CA PHE A 127 5.63 -15.38 12.34
C PHE A 127 6.73 -14.42 11.90
N CYS A 128 6.64 -13.18 12.39
CA CYS A 128 7.62 -12.15 12.17
C CYS A 128 8.21 -11.70 13.51
N SER A 129 9.53 -11.68 13.62
CA SER A 129 10.20 -11.02 14.74
C SER A 129 10.07 -9.50 14.65
N LYS A 130 10.30 -8.79 15.76
CA LYS A 130 10.32 -7.31 15.79
C LYS A 130 11.27 -6.75 14.73
N LYS A 131 12.50 -7.28 14.65
CA LYS A 131 13.52 -6.82 13.71
C LYS A 131 13.09 -7.03 12.26
N GLU A 132 12.63 -8.23 11.92
CA GLU A 132 12.14 -8.51 10.57
C GLU A 132 10.95 -7.61 10.20
N ALA A 133 10.02 -7.40 11.13
CA ALA A 133 8.88 -6.52 10.88
C ALA A 133 9.31 -5.08 10.67
N THR A 134 10.17 -4.52 11.52
CA THR A 134 10.71 -3.17 11.35
C THR A 134 11.42 -3.01 10.00
N ASP A 135 12.32 -3.93 9.65
CA ASP A 135 13.05 -3.89 8.39
C ASP A 135 12.08 -3.97 7.19
N LEU A 136 11.07 -4.83 7.27
CA LEU A 136 10.12 -5.01 6.19
C LEU A 136 9.14 -3.84 6.06
N ILE A 137 8.71 -3.24 7.17
CA ILE A 137 7.88 -2.03 7.19
C ILE A 137 8.66 -0.87 6.56
N ALA A 138 9.93 -0.69 6.90
CA ALA A 138 10.78 0.31 6.25
C ALA A 138 10.91 0.08 4.74
N ASN A 139 11.09 -1.18 4.31
CA ASN A 139 11.07 -1.52 2.87
C ASN A 139 9.72 -1.17 2.21
N CYS A 140 8.60 -1.44 2.90
CA CYS A 140 7.27 -1.07 2.39
C CYS A 140 7.13 0.44 2.26
N GLN A 141 7.63 1.22 3.21
CA GLN A 141 7.62 2.68 3.17
C GLN A 141 8.40 3.20 1.95
N THR A 142 9.61 2.70 1.74
CA THR A 142 10.46 3.04 0.60
C THR A 142 9.74 2.76 -0.73
N VAL A 143 9.11 1.59 -0.87
CA VAL A 143 8.38 1.27 -2.10
C VAL A 143 7.12 2.12 -2.25
N VAL A 144 6.35 2.36 -1.19
CA VAL A 144 5.15 3.19 -1.26
C VAL A 144 5.49 4.62 -1.68
N HIS A 145 6.46 5.26 -1.02
CA HIS A 145 6.90 6.61 -1.40
C HIS A 145 7.47 6.62 -2.82
N GLY A 146 8.39 5.70 -3.13
CA GLY A 146 9.03 5.65 -4.43
C GLY A 146 8.06 5.43 -5.61
N ILE A 147 6.94 4.73 -5.39
CA ILE A 147 5.90 4.57 -6.41
C ILE A 147 4.92 5.75 -6.43
N VAL A 148 4.40 6.17 -5.26
CA VAL A 148 3.37 7.23 -5.20
C VAL A 148 3.95 8.57 -5.65
N HIS A 149 5.19 8.90 -5.29
CA HIS A 149 5.85 10.16 -5.64
C HIS A 149 6.09 10.36 -7.14
N LEU A 150 5.99 9.29 -7.94
CA LEU A 150 5.98 9.40 -9.40
C LEU A 150 4.74 10.12 -9.94
N TYR A 151 3.66 10.22 -9.14
CA TYR A 151 2.37 10.79 -9.54
C TYR A 151 1.85 11.84 -8.55
N ASP A 152 2.20 11.74 -7.27
CA ASP A 152 1.92 12.74 -6.23
C ASP A 152 3.16 12.91 -5.33
N PRO A 153 4.06 13.85 -5.67
CA PRO A 153 5.28 14.11 -4.90
C PRO A 153 5.03 14.63 -3.48
N THR A 154 3.82 15.12 -3.19
CA THR A 154 3.47 15.71 -1.90
C THR A 154 2.89 14.69 -0.92
N PHE A 155 2.63 13.46 -1.38
CA PHE A 155 2.09 12.42 -0.55
C PHE A 155 3.04 12.04 0.59
N LEU A 156 2.51 11.98 1.80
CA LEU A 156 3.26 11.57 3.00
C LEU A 156 2.46 10.50 3.74
N LEU A 157 3.13 9.41 4.10
CA LEU A 157 2.57 8.41 5.01
C LEU A 157 2.53 8.97 6.43
N LYS A 158 1.31 9.22 6.92
CA LYS A 158 1.10 9.68 8.29
C LYS A 158 1.03 8.49 9.24
N GLU A 159 1.69 8.59 10.38
CA GLU A 159 1.54 7.64 11.48
C GLU A 159 0.25 7.92 12.25
N ALA A 160 -0.23 6.95 13.04
CA ALA A 160 -1.29 7.22 13.99
C ALA A 160 -0.80 8.32 14.95
N SER A 161 -1.48 9.47 14.95
CA SER A 161 -1.31 10.45 16.00
C SER A 161 -1.61 9.77 17.33
N SER A 162 -0.68 9.84 18.27
CA SER A 162 -0.84 9.45 19.68
C SER A 162 -1.81 10.36 20.44
N ALA A 163 -2.88 10.83 19.79
CA ALA A 163 -3.92 11.65 20.37
C ALA A 163 -5.25 10.96 20.10
N ASP A 164 -5.64 10.10 21.03
CA ASP A 164 -7.02 9.78 21.45
C ASP A 164 -6.94 8.62 22.47
N GLU A 165 -6.35 8.91 23.63
CA GLU A 165 -6.70 8.24 24.91
C GLU A 165 -7.59 9.19 25.70
#